data_AF-A0A1A0MUV8-F1
#
_entry.id   AF-A0A1A0MUV8-F1
#
_cell.length_a   1.000
_cell.length_b   1.000
_cell.length_c   1.000
_cell.angle_alpha   90.00
_cell.angle_beta   90.00
_cell.angle_gamma   90.00
#
_symmetry.space_group_name_H-M   'P 1'
#
loop_
_entity.id
_entity.type
_entity.pdbx_description
1 polymer ?
#
loop_
_entity_poly.entity_id
_entity_poly.type
_entity_poly.pdbx_seq_one_letter_code
_entity_poly.pdbx_strand_id
1 'polypeptide(L)'
;CLSSSGKRDPRELSTQQCKDIIDELERMQVFYVNIGGGEPTVRSDFWELVDYATEHHVGVKFSTNGVRIDEAVAAKLAASDYVDVQISLDGATAEINDAVRGPGSFAMAIRALENLKAAGFKDAKISVVVTRHNVDQLDDFKALADNYGATLRITRLRPSGRGADVWDDLHPTAEQQVQLYNWLVAKGERVLTGDSFFHLSGLGEPGALAGLNLCGAGRVVCLIDPVGDVYACPFAIHERFLAGNIQSDNGFQDVWQNAPLFRELREPQSAGACSSCGHYDSCRGGCMAAKFFTGLPMDGPDPECVQGYGEPALALDRDKPKSHLDHSRSGGRKGPVPLKLLAMPAKAPQKFCNESPV
;
A
#
# COMPACT_ATOMS: atom_id res chain seq x y z
N CYS A 1 0.02 4.95 6.45
CA CYS A 1 1.37 5.02 5.83
C CYS A 1 2.13 3.78 6.24
N LEU A 2 2.64 3.00 5.27
CA LEU A 2 3.32 1.72 5.51
C LEU A 2 4.68 1.87 6.21
N SER A 3 5.31 3.04 6.08
CA SER A 3 6.57 3.36 6.74
C SER A 3 6.32 4.24 7.96
N SER A 4 7.07 4.00 9.03
CA SER A 4 7.18 4.95 10.15
C SER A 4 8.27 5.98 9.86
N SER A 5 8.16 6.66 8.72
CA SER A 5 9.14 7.67 8.28
C SER A 5 9.19 8.84 9.26
N GLY A 6 10.40 9.22 9.66
CA GLY A 6 10.66 10.34 10.57
C GLY A 6 11.86 11.15 10.10
N LYS A 7 12.78 11.48 11.02
CA LYS A 7 14.02 12.17 10.64
C LYS A 7 14.92 11.22 9.82
N ARG A 8 15.63 11.81 8.86
CA ARG A 8 16.68 11.14 8.07
C ARG A 8 17.66 10.40 9.00
N ASP A 9 17.91 9.13 8.71
CA ASP A 9 18.92 8.35 9.43
C ASP A 9 20.32 8.82 8.96
N PRO A 10 21.27 9.10 9.86
CA PRO A 10 22.62 9.50 9.46
C PRO A 10 23.36 8.42 8.65
N ARG A 11 22.91 7.17 8.69
CA ARG A 11 23.45 6.03 7.93
C ARG A 11 22.74 5.82 6.60
N GLU A 12 21.82 6.72 6.21
CA GLU A 12 21.17 6.62 4.90
C GLU A 12 22.19 6.50 3.78
N LEU A 13 21.94 5.56 2.86
CA LEU A 13 22.78 5.29 1.70
C LEU A 13 23.09 6.58 0.94
N SER A 14 24.37 6.77 0.63
CA SER A 14 24.85 7.86 -0.22
C SER A 14 24.38 7.68 -1.66
N THR A 15 24.45 8.76 -2.45
CA THR A 15 24.12 8.73 -3.88
C THR A 15 24.93 7.67 -4.63
N GLN A 16 26.24 7.56 -4.34
CA GLN A 16 27.09 6.56 -4.98
C GLN A 16 26.64 5.14 -4.63
N GLN A 17 26.35 4.86 -3.36
CA GLN A 17 25.86 3.54 -2.97
C GLN A 17 24.54 3.18 -3.65
N CYS A 18 23.62 4.15 -3.80
CA CYS A 18 22.40 3.93 -4.57
C CYS A 18 22.67 3.61 -6.05
N LYS A 19 23.65 4.26 -6.67
CA LYS A 19 24.08 3.95 -8.06
C LYS A 19 24.70 2.55 -8.16
N ASP A 20 25.55 2.18 -7.20
CA ASP A 20 26.16 0.84 -7.16
C ASP A 20 25.09 -0.27 -7.06
N ILE A 21 24.01 -0.02 -6.30
CA ILE A 21 22.83 -0.90 -6.23
C ILE A 21 22.12 -0.96 -7.57
N ILE A 22 21.90 0.18 -8.23
CA ILE A 22 21.26 0.22 -9.55
C ILE A 22 22.06 -0.62 -10.57
N ASP A 23 23.38 -0.48 -10.58
CA ASP A 23 24.25 -1.29 -11.45
C ASP A 23 24.12 -2.80 -11.14
N GLU A 24 23.97 -3.16 -9.85
CA GLU A 24 23.72 -4.54 -9.44
C GLU A 24 22.36 -5.05 -9.92
N LEU A 25 21.31 -4.24 -9.79
CA LEU A 25 19.96 -4.57 -10.24
C LEU A 25 19.89 -4.73 -11.76
N GLU A 26 20.61 -3.90 -12.52
CA GLU A 26 20.77 -4.05 -13.98
C GLU A 26 21.42 -5.40 -14.33
N ARG A 27 22.54 -5.75 -13.67
CA ARG A 27 23.22 -7.05 -13.88
C ARG A 27 22.31 -8.24 -13.53
N MET A 28 21.48 -8.09 -12.51
CA MET A 28 20.48 -9.09 -12.11
C MET A 28 19.24 -9.11 -13.02
N GLN A 29 19.17 -8.23 -14.01
CA GLN A 29 18.03 -8.09 -14.94
C GLN A 29 16.71 -7.79 -14.22
N VAL A 30 16.77 -6.98 -13.16
CA VAL A 30 15.57 -6.52 -12.44
C VAL A 30 14.81 -5.53 -13.33
N PHE A 31 13.58 -5.88 -13.69
CA PHE A 31 12.76 -5.07 -14.61
C PHE A 31 12.40 -3.69 -14.06
N TYR A 32 11.97 -3.63 -12.79
CA TYR A 32 11.53 -2.39 -12.16
C TYR A 32 11.87 -2.33 -10.68
N VAL A 33 12.22 -1.13 -10.21
CA VAL A 33 12.28 -0.79 -8.78
C VAL A 33 11.10 0.07 -8.40
N ASN A 34 10.56 -0.13 -7.19
CA ASN A 34 9.54 0.76 -6.64
C ASN A 34 10.15 1.63 -5.53
N ILE A 35 10.33 2.92 -5.80
CA ILE A 35 10.87 3.88 -4.86
C ILE A 35 9.73 4.49 -4.05
N GLY A 36 9.71 4.18 -2.76
CA GLY A 36 8.69 4.65 -1.82
C GLY A 36 9.29 5.20 -0.53
N GLY A 37 8.79 4.73 0.61
CA GLY A 37 9.18 5.19 1.95
C GLY A 37 8.19 6.23 2.49
N GLY A 38 8.70 7.42 2.82
CA GLY A 38 7.88 8.55 3.22
C GLY A 38 7.39 9.33 2.01
N GLU A 39 8.18 10.33 1.61
CA GLU A 39 8.02 11.04 0.34
C GLU A 39 9.37 10.97 -0.40
N PRO A 40 9.52 10.14 -1.44
CA PRO A 40 10.81 9.89 -2.07
C PRO A 40 11.38 11.15 -2.72
N THR A 41 10.50 12.03 -3.23
CA THR A 41 10.93 13.27 -3.89
C THR A 41 11.62 14.25 -2.95
N VAL A 42 11.52 14.09 -1.62
CA VAL A 42 12.18 14.96 -0.63
C VAL A 42 13.71 14.79 -0.64
N ARG A 43 14.19 13.59 -0.98
CA ARG A 43 15.63 13.30 -1.10
C ARG A 43 16.25 14.18 -2.20
N SER A 44 17.38 14.83 -1.90
CA SER A 44 17.97 15.87 -2.77
C SER A 44 18.45 15.35 -4.12
N ASP A 45 18.95 14.12 -4.15
CA ASP A 45 19.46 13.39 -5.31
C ASP A 45 18.41 12.45 -5.94
N PHE A 46 17.13 12.55 -5.55
CA PHE A 46 16.08 11.66 -6.06
C PHE A 46 16.01 11.65 -7.59
N TRP A 47 15.94 12.82 -8.22
CA TRP A 47 15.83 12.93 -9.68
C TRP A 47 17.09 12.45 -10.41
N GLU A 48 18.27 12.62 -9.81
CA GLU A 48 19.53 12.08 -10.33
C GLU A 48 19.51 10.55 -10.33
N LEU A 49 18.99 9.94 -9.25
CA LEU A 49 18.86 8.48 -9.15
C LEU A 49 17.81 7.92 -10.11
N VAL A 50 16.73 8.65 -10.36
CA VAL A 50 15.74 8.27 -11.39
C VAL A 50 16.40 8.26 -12.77
N ASP A 51 17.11 9.33 -13.13
CA ASP A 51 17.79 9.43 -14.43
C ASP A 51 18.80 8.29 -14.58
N TYR A 52 19.65 8.09 -13.58
CA TYR A 52 20.66 7.03 -13.56
C TYR A 52 20.04 5.63 -13.71
N ALA A 53 18.97 5.32 -12.99
CA ALA A 53 18.26 4.05 -13.13
C ALA A 53 17.73 3.83 -14.56
N THR A 54 17.15 4.86 -15.17
CA THR A 54 16.63 4.76 -16.53
C THR A 54 17.74 4.63 -17.59
N GLU A 55 18.87 5.30 -17.42
CA GLU A 55 20.06 5.15 -18.27
C GLU A 55 20.69 3.75 -18.16
N HIS A 56 20.48 3.08 -17.02
CA HIS A 56 20.94 1.72 -16.72
C HIS A 56 19.84 0.66 -16.86
N HIS A 57 18.83 0.91 -17.71
CA HIS A 57 17.78 -0.05 -18.07
C HIS A 57 16.95 -0.61 -16.89
N VAL A 58 16.98 0.05 -15.73
CA VAL A 58 16.16 -0.30 -14.57
C VAL A 58 14.96 0.64 -14.56
N GLY A 59 13.77 0.10 -14.85
CA GLY A 59 12.55 0.90 -14.83
C GLY A 59 12.23 1.39 -13.42
N VAL A 60 11.76 2.63 -13.30
CA VAL A 60 11.46 3.25 -12.00
C VAL A 60 9.97 3.43 -11.82
N LYS A 61 9.42 2.83 -10.78
CA LYS A 61 8.09 3.16 -10.27
C LYS A 61 8.26 3.96 -9.00
N PHE A 62 7.49 5.01 -8.80
CA PHE A 62 7.51 5.69 -7.50
C PHE A 62 6.13 6.19 -7.10
N SER A 63 5.92 6.27 -5.79
CA SER A 63 4.69 6.81 -5.20
C SER A 63 4.99 8.14 -4.51
N THR A 64 4.20 9.17 -4.82
CA THR A 64 4.38 10.53 -4.28
C THR A 64 3.05 11.13 -3.85
N ASN A 65 3.09 12.09 -2.92
CA ASN A 65 1.98 12.96 -2.59
C ASN A 65 1.75 14.08 -3.62
N GLY A 66 2.61 14.19 -4.64
CA GLY A 66 2.50 15.15 -5.73
C GLY A 66 3.10 16.53 -5.44
N VAL A 67 3.62 16.81 -4.24
CA VAL A 67 4.07 18.15 -3.84
C VAL A 67 5.19 18.71 -4.71
N ARG A 68 6.07 17.84 -5.24
CA ARG A 68 7.20 18.22 -6.12
C ARG A 68 6.95 17.93 -7.61
N ILE A 69 5.71 17.66 -8.01
CA ILE A 69 5.35 17.45 -9.41
C ILE A 69 4.81 18.77 -9.99
N ASP A 70 5.72 19.69 -10.29
CA ASP A 70 5.41 20.92 -11.03
C ASP A 70 5.41 20.67 -12.55
N GLU A 71 5.16 21.72 -13.34
CA GLU A 71 5.13 21.64 -14.81
C GLU A 71 6.45 21.15 -15.41
N ALA A 72 7.59 21.59 -14.85
CA ALA A 72 8.91 21.23 -15.37
C ALA A 72 9.24 19.75 -15.08
N VAL A 73 8.92 19.29 -13.87
CA VAL A 73 9.06 17.87 -13.48
C VAL A 73 8.10 17.01 -14.29
N ALA A 74 6.85 17.44 -14.49
CA ALA A 74 5.88 16.71 -15.31
C ALA A 74 6.34 16.58 -16.77
N ALA A 75 6.88 17.64 -17.37
CA ALA A 75 7.46 17.61 -18.72
C ALA A 75 8.65 16.64 -18.80
N LYS A 76 9.53 16.64 -17.79
CA LYS A 76 10.64 15.68 -17.69
C LYS A 76 10.14 14.24 -17.63
N LEU A 77 9.14 13.96 -16.79
CA LEU A 77 8.55 12.63 -16.63
C LEU A 77 7.88 12.16 -17.92
N ALA A 78 7.16 13.04 -18.63
CA ALA A 78 6.49 12.71 -19.88
C ALA A 78 7.44 12.36 -21.03
N ALA A 79 8.71 12.75 -20.92
CA ALA A 79 9.75 12.43 -21.89
C ALA A 79 10.42 11.06 -21.64
N SER A 80 10.07 10.33 -20.58
CA SER A 80 10.66 9.03 -20.24
C SER A 80 9.65 7.89 -20.36
N ASP A 81 10.01 6.85 -21.13
CA ASP A 81 9.23 5.62 -21.25
C ASP A 81 9.50 4.60 -20.12
N TYR A 82 10.48 4.88 -19.25
CA TYR A 82 10.93 3.96 -18.19
C TYR A 82 10.40 4.30 -16.80
N VAL A 83 9.55 5.32 -16.69
CA VAL A 83 9.06 5.84 -15.40
C VAL A 83 7.55 5.65 -15.23
N ASP A 84 7.16 5.12 -14.08
CA ASP A 84 5.77 4.92 -13.66
C ASP A 84 5.47 5.76 -12.41
N VAL A 85 4.55 6.73 -12.53
CA VAL A 85 4.24 7.70 -11.48
C VAL A 85 2.91 7.35 -10.81
N GLN A 86 2.94 7.14 -9.50
CA GLN A 86 1.74 6.92 -8.68
C GLN A 86 1.48 8.14 -7.78
N ILE A 87 0.39 8.86 -8.06
CA ILE A 87 -0.11 9.93 -7.19
C ILE A 87 -1.00 9.32 -6.12
N SER A 88 -0.63 9.55 -4.86
CA SER A 88 -1.30 8.94 -3.72
C SER A 88 -2.48 9.79 -3.23
N LEU A 89 -3.67 9.20 -3.17
CA LEU A 89 -4.92 9.87 -2.84
C LEU A 89 -5.86 8.89 -2.13
N ASP A 90 -6.36 9.24 -0.94
CA ASP A 90 -7.14 8.32 -0.07
C ASP A 90 -8.60 8.79 0.15
N GLY A 91 -9.07 9.72 -0.66
CA GLY A 91 -10.46 10.18 -0.69
C GLY A 91 -10.77 10.89 -2.01
N ALA A 92 -11.93 10.63 -2.60
CA ALA A 92 -12.30 11.26 -3.88
C ALA A 92 -12.70 12.74 -3.71
N THR A 93 -12.76 13.21 -2.46
CA THR A 93 -12.96 14.61 -2.09
C THR A 93 -11.90 15.06 -1.09
N ALA A 94 -11.74 16.37 -0.96
CA ALA A 94 -10.79 16.97 -0.02
C ALA A 94 -11.10 16.57 1.44
N GLU A 95 -12.38 16.50 1.81
CA GLU A 95 -12.79 16.19 3.19
C GLU A 95 -12.31 14.80 3.63
N ILE A 96 -12.49 13.78 2.79
CA ILE A 96 -12.11 12.40 3.12
C ILE A 96 -10.61 12.20 2.96
N ASN A 97 -10.01 12.73 1.90
CA ASN A 97 -8.58 12.57 1.66
C ASN A 97 -7.74 13.28 2.74
N ASP A 98 -8.05 14.53 3.04
CA ASP A 98 -7.24 15.36 3.92
C ASP A 98 -7.36 14.93 5.38
N ALA A 99 -8.47 14.29 5.78
CA ALA A 99 -8.63 13.68 7.09
C ALA A 99 -7.57 12.60 7.37
N VAL A 100 -7.13 11.88 6.33
CA VAL A 100 -6.12 10.81 6.43
C VAL A 100 -4.72 11.33 6.11
N ARG A 101 -4.58 12.10 5.03
CA ARG A 101 -3.29 12.49 4.44
C ARG A 101 -2.79 13.87 4.88
N GLY A 102 -3.65 14.67 5.49
CA GLY A 102 -3.37 16.02 5.99
C GLY A 102 -4.00 17.13 5.14
N PRO A 103 -4.25 18.31 5.73
CA PRO A 103 -4.88 19.44 5.03
C PRO A 103 -4.15 19.85 3.74
N GLY A 104 -4.92 20.07 2.68
CA GLY A 104 -4.44 20.51 1.36
C GLY A 104 -3.86 19.39 0.50
N SER A 105 -3.78 18.15 0.99
CA SER A 105 -3.18 17.04 0.25
C SER A 105 -3.97 16.62 -0.99
N PHE A 106 -5.30 16.76 -0.96
CA PHE A 106 -6.15 16.50 -2.12
C PHE A 106 -5.82 17.48 -3.26
N ALA A 107 -5.83 18.78 -2.95
CA ALA A 107 -5.52 19.82 -3.93
C ALA A 107 -4.10 19.66 -4.52
N MET A 108 -3.13 19.24 -3.69
CA MET A 108 -1.77 18.94 -4.17
C MET A 108 -1.74 17.77 -5.15
N ALA A 109 -2.44 16.67 -4.84
CA ALA A 109 -2.53 15.50 -5.71
C ALA A 109 -3.23 15.82 -7.04
N ILE A 110 -4.34 16.58 -6.99
CA ILE A 110 -5.07 17.03 -8.19
C ILE A 110 -4.17 17.89 -9.09
N ARG A 111 -3.47 18.87 -8.53
CA ARG A 111 -2.52 19.71 -9.29
C ARG A 111 -1.41 18.88 -9.95
N ALA A 112 -0.89 17.86 -9.26
CA ALA A 112 0.11 16.97 -9.85
C ALA A 112 -0.45 16.19 -11.04
N LEU A 113 -1.69 15.69 -10.95
CA LEU A 113 -2.37 15.01 -12.05
C LEU A 113 -2.65 15.96 -13.22
N GLU A 114 -3.03 17.21 -12.95
CA GLU A 114 -3.21 18.25 -13.97
C GLU A 114 -1.90 18.52 -14.71
N ASN A 115 -0.79 18.69 -13.99
CA ASN A 115 0.53 18.91 -14.60
C ASN A 115 0.96 17.73 -15.46
N LEU A 116 0.82 16.49 -14.97
CA LEU A 116 1.15 15.28 -15.73
C LEU A 116 0.30 15.17 -17.01
N LYS A 117 -1.02 15.40 -16.90
CA LYS A 117 -1.93 15.38 -18.04
C LYS A 117 -1.57 16.46 -19.06
N ALA A 118 -1.29 17.68 -18.61
CA ALA A 118 -0.91 18.81 -19.47
C ALA A 118 0.41 18.55 -20.22
N ALA A 119 1.37 17.89 -19.56
CA ALA A 119 2.64 17.47 -20.16
C ALA A 119 2.50 16.29 -21.13
N GLY A 120 1.33 15.65 -21.21
CA GLY A 120 1.11 14.47 -22.04
C GLY A 120 1.68 13.18 -21.45
N PHE A 121 1.97 13.14 -20.14
CA PHE A 121 2.38 11.91 -19.46
C PHE A 121 1.28 10.87 -19.58
N LYS A 122 1.62 9.69 -20.11
CA LYS A 122 0.66 8.61 -20.32
C LYS A 122 0.59 7.71 -19.11
N ASP A 123 -0.63 7.30 -18.76
CA ASP A 123 -0.88 6.27 -17.76
C ASP A 123 -0.27 6.64 -16.39
N ALA A 124 -0.53 7.85 -15.88
CA ALA A 124 -0.31 8.13 -14.45
C ALA A 124 -1.21 7.20 -13.62
N LYS A 125 -0.80 6.87 -12.39
CA LYS A 125 -1.60 6.01 -11.50
C LYS A 125 -2.18 6.85 -10.38
N ILE A 126 -3.47 6.69 -10.10
CA ILE A 126 -4.07 7.16 -8.84
C ILE A 126 -4.05 5.99 -7.88
N SER A 127 -3.20 6.07 -6.84
CA SER A 127 -3.03 5.02 -5.86
C SER A 127 -3.81 5.32 -4.59
N VAL A 128 -4.77 4.45 -4.28
CA VAL A 128 -5.70 4.57 -3.16
C VAL A 128 -5.50 3.41 -2.19
N VAL A 129 -5.46 3.70 -0.88
CA VAL A 129 -5.66 2.68 0.15
C VAL A 129 -7.14 2.62 0.48
N VAL A 130 -7.77 1.47 0.28
CA VAL A 130 -9.18 1.27 0.63
C VAL A 130 -9.31 1.15 2.14
N THR A 131 -10.18 1.98 2.70
CA THR A 131 -10.50 2.07 4.13
C THR A 131 -12.01 2.07 4.30
N ARG A 132 -12.48 1.85 5.53
CA ARG A 132 -13.91 1.91 5.84
C ARG A 132 -14.58 3.25 5.55
N HIS A 133 -13.81 4.32 5.42
CA HIS A 133 -14.32 5.67 5.20
C HIS A 133 -14.39 6.06 3.72
N ASN A 134 -13.70 5.33 2.84
CA ASN A 134 -13.64 5.66 1.42
C ASN A 134 -14.09 4.53 0.47
N VAL A 135 -14.42 3.35 0.99
CA VAL A 135 -14.90 2.22 0.17
C VAL A 135 -16.18 2.55 -0.62
N ASP A 136 -17.01 3.46 -0.11
CA ASP A 136 -18.20 3.93 -0.83
C ASP A 136 -17.87 4.87 -2.01
N GLN A 137 -16.61 5.32 -2.13
CA GLN A 137 -16.13 6.20 -3.20
C GLN A 137 -15.44 5.45 -4.36
N LEU A 138 -15.54 4.12 -4.44
CA LEU A 138 -14.86 3.33 -5.49
C LEU A 138 -15.22 3.80 -6.91
N ASP A 139 -16.48 4.12 -7.17
CA ASP A 139 -16.92 4.68 -8.45
C ASP A 139 -16.38 6.09 -8.69
N ASP A 140 -16.30 6.93 -7.66
CA ASP A 140 -15.74 8.27 -7.76
C ASP A 140 -14.23 8.23 -8.04
N PHE A 141 -13.49 7.31 -7.41
CA PHE A 141 -12.08 7.11 -7.70
C PHE A 141 -11.85 6.65 -9.14
N LYS A 142 -12.71 5.74 -9.64
CA LYS A 142 -12.63 5.28 -11.03
C LYS A 142 -12.92 6.41 -12.01
N ALA A 143 -13.96 7.20 -11.75
CA ALA A 143 -14.30 8.38 -12.56
C ALA A 143 -13.18 9.43 -12.53
N LEU A 144 -12.56 9.64 -11.36
CA LEU A 144 -11.43 10.56 -11.21
C LEU A 144 -10.23 10.08 -12.05
N ALA A 145 -9.88 8.79 -11.97
CA ALA A 145 -8.80 8.21 -12.76
C ALA A 145 -9.08 8.36 -14.27
N ASP A 146 -10.30 8.00 -14.71
CA ASP A 146 -10.70 8.13 -16.11
C ASP A 146 -10.63 9.58 -16.61
N ASN A 147 -11.05 10.56 -15.80
CA ASN A 147 -10.99 11.98 -16.14
C ASN A 147 -9.55 12.46 -16.43
N TYR A 148 -8.56 11.90 -15.74
CA TYR A 148 -7.14 12.23 -15.95
C TYR A 148 -6.44 11.30 -16.96
N GLY A 149 -7.16 10.34 -17.55
CA GLY A 149 -6.53 9.30 -18.38
C GLY A 149 -5.53 8.44 -17.59
N ALA A 150 -5.76 8.34 -16.28
CA ALA A 150 -4.93 7.63 -15.33
C ALA A 150 -5.49 6.22 -15.08
N THR A 151 -4.62 5.31 -14.64
CA THR A 151 -5.02 3.99 -14.16
C THR A 151 -5.30 4.05 -12.66
N LEU A 152 -6.45 3.51 -12.25
CA LEU A 152 -6.77 3.38 -10.83
C LEU A 152 -6.01 2.19 -10.24
N ARG A 153 -5.28 2.43 -9.16
CA ARG A 153 -4.65 1.40 -8.34
C ARG A 153 -5.24 1.44 -6.94
N ILE A 154 -5.81 0.33 -6.49
CA ILE A 154 -6.34 0.21 -5.13
C ILE A 154 -5.57 -0.85 -4.35
N THR A 155 -5.31 -0.59 -3.08
CA THR A 155 -4.59 -1.51 -2.20
C THR A 155 -5.29 -1.61 -0.84
N ARG A 156 -5.09 -2.72 -0.12
CA ARG A 156 -5.65 -2.88 1.22
C ARG A 156 -4.84 -2.07 2.23
N LEU A 157 -5.49 -1.61 3.29
CA LEU A 157 -4.79 -1.10 4.46
C LEU A 157 -4.07 -2.28 5.15
N ARG A 158 -2.74 -2.24 5.15
CA ARG A 158 -1.92 -3.22 5.88
C ARG A 158 -1.54 -2.67 7.25
N PRO A 159 -1.56 -3.48 8.32
CA PRO A 159 -1.20 -3.08 9.68
C PRO A 159 0.32 -2.97 9.84
N SER A 160 0.99 -2.12 9.05
CA SER A 160 2.46 -1.97 9.07
C SER A 160 2.86 -0.50 9.17
N GLY A 161 4.02 -0.24 9.77
CA GLY A 161 4.46 1.11 10.14
C GLY A 161 3.37 1.85 10.93
N ARG A 162 3.09 3.11 10.56
CA ARG A 162 1.98 3.90 11.14
C ARG A 162 0.59 3.35 10.84
N GLY A 163 0.47 2.42 9.88
CA GLY A 163 -0.77 1.72 9.58
C GLY A 163 -1.22 0.81 10.72
N ALA A 164 -0.28 0.25 11.49
CA ALA A 164 -0.60 -0.63 12.62
C ALA A 164 -1.44 0.09 13.70
N ASP A 165 -1.12 1.36 14.00
CA ASP A 165 -1.78 2.15 15.03
C ASP A 165 -3.23 2.53 14.72
N VAL A 166 -3.62 2.48 13.45
CA VAL A 166 -4.93 2.92 12.95
C VAL A 166 -5.68 1.80 12.23
N TRP A 167 -5.11 0.60 12.19
CA TRP A 167 -5.67 -0.50 11.41
C TRP A 167 -7.07 -0.87 11.92
N ASP A 168 -7.23 -1.04 13.23
CA ASP A 168 -8.52 -1.39 13.86
C ASP A 168 -9.61 -0.34 13.54
N ASP A 169 -9.23 0.93 13.40
CA ASP A 169 -10.15 2.05 13.11
C ASP A 169 -10.51 2.16 11.63
N LEU A 170 -9.57 1.85 10.73
CA LEU A 170 -9.67 2.20 9.31
C LEU A 170 -9.88 1.02 8.37
N HIS A 171 -9.60 -0.22 8.76
CA HIS A 171 -9.78 -1.36 7.88
C HIS A 171 -11.28 -1.55 7.51
N PRO A 172 -11.59 -1.95 6.27
CA PRO A 172 -12.96 -2.23 5.85
C PRO A 172 -13.62 -3.32 6.71
N THR A 173 -14.91 -3.17 7.00
CA THR A 173 -15.71 -4.23 7.64
C THR A 173 -15.90 -5.44 6.72
N ALA A 174 -16.35 -6.58 7.26
CA ALA A 174 -16.64 -7.77 6.44
C ALA A 174 -17.63 -7.48 5.30
N GLU A 175 -18.69 -6.70 5.57
CA GLU A 175 -19.65 -6.26 4.54
C GLU A 175 -18.99 -5.39 3.47
N GLN A 176 -18.11 -4.47 3.88
CA GLN A 176 -17.36 -3.61 2.97
C GLN A 176 -16.34 -4.40 2.14
N GLN A 177 -15.77 -5.48 2.66
CA GLN A 177 -14.92 -6.40 1.88
C GLN A 177 -15.72 -7.09 0.78
N VAL A 178 -16.96 -7.51 1.07
CA VAL A 178 -17.88 -8.08 0.06
C VAL A 178 -18.28 -7.03 -0.98
N GLN A 179 -18.58 -5.80 -0.56
CA GLN A 179 -18.83 -4.67 -1.46
C GLN A 179 -17.65 -4.43 -2.41
N LEU A 180 -16.43 -4.35 -1.86
CA LEU A 180 -15.21 -4.18 -2.64
C LEU A 180 -14.99 -5.33 -3.62
N TYR A 181 -15.19 -6.58 -3.19
CA TYR A 181 -15.10 -7.75 -4.06
C TYR A 181 -16.08 -7.65 -5.24
N ASN A 182 -17.37 -7.40 -4.95
CA ASN A 182 -18.40 -7.30 -5.99
C ASN A 182 -18.09 -6.17 -6.98
N TRP A 183 -17.59 -5.03 -6.47
CA TRP A 183 -17.17 -3.92 -7.32
C TRP A 183 -15.98 -4.30 -8.21
N LEU A 184 -14.97 -5.00 -7.67
CA LEU A 184 -13.81 -5.47 -8.44
C LEU A 184 -14.20 -6.50 -9.51
N VAL A 185 -15.13 -7.41 -9.23
CA VAL A 185 -15.63 -8.36 -10.23
C VAL A 185 -16.39 -7.64 -11.34
N ALA A 186 -17.21 -6.63 -11.00
CA ALA A 186 -18.04 -5.92 -11.97
C ALA A 186 -17.27 -4.86 -12.79
N LYS A 187 -16.28 -4.19 -12.18
CA LYS A 187 -15.64 -2.96 -12.69
C LYS A 187 -14.11 -2.97 -12.58
N GLY A 188 -13.50 -4.09 -12.19
CA GLY A 188 -12.05 -4.22 -11.99
C GLY A 188 -11.24 -4.26 -13.28
N GLU A 189 -11.88 -4.25 -14.46
CA GLU A 189 -11.17 -4.12 -15.73
C GLU A 189 -10.35 -2.80 -15.74
N ARG A 190 -9.03 -2.93 -15.95
CA ARG A 190 -8.04 -1.82 -15.84
C ARG A 190 -7.90 -1.22 -14.44
N VAL A 191 -8.31 -1.92 -13.39
CA VAL A 191 -8.00 -1.55 -11.99
C VAL A 191 -6.84 -2.42 -11.49
N LEU A 192 -5.78 -1.78 -11.00
CA LEU A 192 -4.63 -2.48 -10.46
C LEU A 192 -4.81 -2.75 -8.96
N THR A 193 -4.76 -4.02 -8.58
CA THR A 193 -4.83 -4.47 -7.17
C THR A 193 -3.47 -4.96 -6.66
N GLY A 194 -2.65 -5.50 -7.58
CA GLY A 194 -1.36 -6.11 -7.26
C GLY A 194 -1.53 -7.35 -6.39
N ASP A 195 -0.83 -7.35 -5.24
CA ASP A 195 -0.80 -8.43 -4.26
C ASP A 195 -1.66 -8.10 -3.02
N SER A 196 -2.62 -7.18 -3.17
CA SER A 196 -3.32 -6.56 -2.03
C SER A 196 -4.45 -7.41 -1.47
N PHE A 197 -5.25 -8.08 -2.31
CA PHE A 197 -6.55 -8.60 -1.91
C PHE A 197 -6.66 -10.12 -1.95
N PHE A 198 -5.59 -10.84 -1.57
CA PHE A 198 -5.59 -12.31 -1.50
C PHE A 198 -6.77 -12.88 -0.72
N HIS A 199 -7.14 -12.22 0.38
CA HIS A 199 -8.22 -12.66 1.26
C HIS A 199 -9.58 -12.59 0.55
N LEU A 200 -9.77 -11.66 -0.40
CA LEU A 200 -11.00 -11.56 -1.19
C LEU A 200 -11.15 -12.71 -2.20
N SER A 201 -10.07 -13.36 -2.62
CA SER A 201 -10.15 -14.54 -3.50
C SER A 201 -10.83 -15.74 -2.83
N GLY A 202 -11.04 -15.69 -1.50
CA GLY A 202 -11.92 -16.62 -0.80
C GLY A 202 -13.41 -16.38 -1.07
N LEU A 203 -13.77 -15.32 -1.80
CA LEU A 203 -15.12 -15.03 -2.30
C LEU A 203 -15.24 -15.45 -3.77
N GLY A 204 -16.38 -16.07 -4.09
CA GLY A 204 -16.75 -16.50 -5.44
C GLY A 204 -15.79 -17.49 -6.11
N GLU A 205 -15.79 -17.51 -7.44
CA GLU A 205 -15.07 -18.52 -8.23
C GLU A 205 -13.56 -18.25 -8.32
N PRO A 206 -12.71 -19.30 -8.34
CA PRO A 206 -11.28 -19.14 -8.58
C PRO A 206 -10.98 -18.34 -9.85
N GLY A 207 -10.13 -17.33 -9.73
CA GLY A 207 -9.74 -16.47 -10.86
C GLY A 207 -10.69 -15.30 -11.15
N ALA A 208 -11.76 -15.12 -10.36
CA ALA A 208 -12.67 -13.97 -10.51
C ALA A 208 -11.97 -12.60 -10.29
N LEU A 209 -10.92 -12.57 -9.47
CA LEU A 209 -10.08 -11.39 -9.28
C LEU A 209 -8.75 -11.53 -10.03
N ALA A 210 -8.37 -10.49 -10.76
CA ALA A 210 -7.02 -10.37 -11.32
C ALA A 210 -5.99 -10.11 -10.20
N GLY A 211 -4.82 -10.73 -10.31
CA GLY A 211 -3.70 -10.51 -9.39
C GLY A 211 -2.98 -11.79 -9.01
N LEU A 212 -1.99 -11.65 -8.12
CA LEU A 212 -1.31 -12.79 -7.52
C LEU A 212 -2.24 -13.43 -6.48
N ASN A 213 -2.27 -14.76 -6.44
CA ASN A 213 -2.97 -15.54 -5.41
C ASN A 213 -1.99 -16.14 -4.38
N LEU A 214 -0.77 -15.60 -4.31
CA LEU A 214 0.33 -16.11 -3.49
C LEU A 214 1.15 -14.95 -2.93
N CYS A 215 1.65 -15.11 -1.70
CA CYS A 215 2.57 -14.17 -1.08
C CYS A 215 3.87 -14.06 -1.90
N GLY A 216 4.23 -12.86 -2.34
CA GLY A 216 5.46 -12.61 -3.10
C GLY A 216 6.72 -12.39 -2.26
N ALA A 217 6.59 -12.33 -0.94
CA ALA A 217 7.69 -11.96 -0.02
C ALA A 217 8.89 -12.91 -0.16
N GLY A 218 10.07 -12.35 -0.45
CA GLY A 218 11.31 -13.11 -0.69
C GLY A 218 11.29 -13.98 -1.96
N ARG A 219 10.20 -13.97 -2.74
CA ARG A 219 10.02 -14.77 -3.97
C ARG A 219 10.10 -13.93 -5.23
N VAL A 220 9.35 -12.82 -5.25
CA VAL A 220 9.26 -11.87 -6.37
C VAL A 220 9.34 -10.41 -5.92
N VAL A 221 9.32 -10.17 -4.60
CA VAL A 221 9.46 -8.84 -4.01
C VAL A 221 10.27 -8.91 -2.71
N CYS A 222 11.05 -7.88 -2.45
CA CYS A 222 11.67 -7.56 -1.16
C CYS A 222 11.73 -6.02 -1.01
N LEU A 223 12.21 -5.55 0.13
CA LEU A 223 12.51 -4.14 0.37
C LEU A 223 14.00 -4.00 0.66
N ILE A 224 14.66 -3.04 0.02
CA ILE A 224 15.91 -2.47 0.52
C ILE A 224 15.54 -1.17 1.21
N ASP A 225 15.85 -1.07 2.50
CA ASP A 225 15.54 0.12 3.30
C ASP A 225 16.61 1.22 3.10
N PRO A 226 16.42 2.41 3.71
CA PRO A 226 17.34 3.53 3.51
C PRO A 226 18.78 3.30 4.01
N VAL A 227 19.04 2.35 4.91
CA VAL A 227 20.38 2.03 5.42
C VAL A 227 20.98 0.76 4.77
N GLY A 228 20.23 0.15 3.85
CA GLY A 228 20.64 -1.03 3.10
C GLY A 228 20.14 -2.35 3.69
N ASP A 229 19.32 -2.33 4.74
CA ASP A 229 18.71 -3.54 5.29
C ASP A 229 17.69 -4.10 4.30
N VAL A 230 17.77 -5.41 4.07
CA VAL A 230 16.93 -6.12 3.11
C VAL A 230 15.86 -6.90 3.87
N TYR A 231 14.59 -6.51 3.69
CA TYR A 231 13.45 -7.20 4.29
C TYR A 231 12.68 -8.02 3.26
N ALA A 232 12.07 -9.13 3.70
CA ALA A 232 11.29 -10.00 2.82
C ALA A 232 10.10 -9.33 2.13
N CYS A 233 9.54 -8.28 2.72
CA CYS A 233 8.38 -7.58 2.19
C CYS A 233 8.39 -6.11 2.64
N PRO A 234 8.00 -5.16 1.79
CA PRO A 234 7.90 -3.74 2.18
C PRO A 234 6.90 -3.47 3.30
N PHE A 235 5.99 -4.41 3.57
CA PHE A 235 5.03 -4.34 4.66
C PHE A 235 5.47 -5.14 5.89
N ALA A 236 6.66 -5.74 5.88
CA ALA A 236 7.17 -6.64 6.93
C ALA A 236 8.50 -6.13 7.52
N ILE A 237 8.57 -4.84 7.88
CA ILE A 237 9.80 -4.22 8.40
C ILE A 237 9.96 -4.55 9.90
N HIS A 238 10.51 -5.72 10.18
CA HIS A 238 10.72 -6.26 11.52
C HIS A 238 11.91 -7.23 11.49
N GLU A 239 12.65 -7.38 12.59
CA GLU A 239 13.84 -8.24 12.68
C GLU A 239 13.59 -9.68 12.19
N ARG A 240 12.43 -10.26 12.54
CA ARG A 240 11.97 -11.57 12.04
C ARG A 240 12.02 -11.72 10.51
N PHE A 241 11.89 -10.62 9.76
CA PHE A 241 11.84 -10.61 8.31
C PHE A 241 13.06 -9.91 7.67
N LEU A 242 14.09 -9.61 8.46
CA LEU A 242 15.38 -9.09 7.99
C LEU A 242 16.20 -10.24 7.39
N ALA A 243 16.57 -10.11 6.13
CA ALA A 243 17.34 -11.10 5.39
C ALA A 243 18.85 -10.84 5.42
N GLY A 244 19.25 -9.57 5.59
CA GLY A 244 20.65 -9.13 5.60
C GLY A 244 20.75 -7.63 5.32
N ASN A 245 21.97 -7.14 5.07
CA ASN A 245 22.26 -5.77 4.65
C ASN A 245 23.20 -5.78 3.44
N ILE A 246 22.85 -5.02 2.41
CA ILE A 246 23.59 -4.99 1.13
C ILE A 246 25.05 -4.56 1.27
N GLN A 247 25.40 -3.78 2.30
CA GLN A 247 26.75 -3.27 2.51
C GLN A 247 27.63 -4.28 3.25
N SER A 248 27.06 -5.06 4.18
CA SER A 248 27.82 -6.02 4.98
C SER A 248 27.80 -7.45 4.41
N ASP A 249 26.79 -7.79 3.61
CA ASP A 249 26.49 -9.17 3.24
C ASP A 249 26.68 -9.41 1.73
N ASN A 250 27.81 -8.92 1.18
CA ASN A 250 28.26 -9.15 -0.19
C ASN A 250 27.29 -8.69 -1.31
N GLY A 251 26.56 -7.60 -1.10
CA GLY A 251 25.66 -7.02 -2.10
C GLY A 251 24.25 -7.61 -2.09
N PHE A 252 23.36 -7.01 -2.87
CA PHE A 252 21.96 -7.42 -2.93
C PHE A 252 21.79 -8.82 -3.53
N GLN A 253 22.61 -9.20 -4.51
CA GLN A 253 22.52 -10.50 -5.16
C GLN A 253 22.73 -11.66 -4.17
N ASP A 254 23.73 -11.54 -3.28
CA ASP A 254 24.01 -12.57 -2.29
C ASP A 254 22.87 -12.68 -1.28
N VAL A 255 22.40 -11.55 -0.74
CA VAL A 255 21.22 -11.55 0.14
C VAL A 255 20.00 -12.15 -0.56
N TRP A 256 19.73 -11.78 -1.80
CA TRP A 256 18.59 -12.30 -2.56
C TRP A 256 18.69 -13.82 -2.78
N GLN A 257 19.86 -14.35 -3.15
CA GLN A 257 20.01 -15.76 -3.53
C GLN A 257 20.25 -16.67 -2.31
N ASN A 258 20.95 -16.16 -1.30
CA ASN A 258 21.59 -16.99 -0.27
C ASN A 258 21.09 -16.75 1.15
N ALA A 259 20.37 -15.67 1.43
CA ALA A 259 19.82 -15.43 2.77
C ALA A 259 18.92 -16.60 3.23
N PRO A 260 19.16 -17.19 4.42
CA PRO A 260 18.36 -18.30 4.94
C PRO A 260 16.85 -18.00 4.94
N LEU A 261 16.46 -16.78 5.33
CA LEU A 261 15.07 -16.35 5.35
C LEU A 261 14.41 -16.44 3.96
N PHE A 262 15.09 -16.00 2.90
CA PHE A 262 14.50 -16.06 1.55
C PHE A 262 14.43 -17.47 1.01
N ARG A 263 15.41 -18.33 1.35
CA ARG A 263 15.34 -19.76 1.02
C ARG A 263 14.15 -20.42 1.71
N GLU A 264 13.97 -20.18 3.01
CA GLU A 264 12.81 -20.67 3.77
C GLU A 264 11.48 -20.19 3.17
N LEU A 265 11.37 -18.89 2.87
CA LEU A 265 10.16 -18.32 2.31
C LEU A 265 9.83 -18.85 0.91
N ARG A 266 10.80 -19.38 0.16
CA ARG A 266 10.60 -19.98 -1.17
C ARG A 266 10.12 -21.44 -1.09
N GLU A 267 10.29 -22.11 0.04
CA GLU A 267 9.80 -23.46 0.24
C GLU A 267 8.26 -23.52 0.26
N PRO A 268 7.65 -24.66 -0.12
CA PRO A 268 6.22 -24.88 0.00
C PRO A 268 5.73 -24.62 1.43
N GLN A 269 4.71 -23.77 1.57
CA GLN A 269 4.18 -23.36 2.87
C GLN A 269 3.03 -24.27 3.29
N SER A 270 2.92 -24.53 4.60
CA SER A 270 1.77 -25.26 5.16
C SER A 270 0.49 -24.41 5.08
N ALA A 271 -0.64 -25.08 4.87
CA ALA A 271 -1.95 -24.45 4.94
C ALA A 271 -2.38 -24.10 6.38
N GLY A 272 -1.73 -24.70 7.39
CA GLY A 272 -2.01 -24.43 8.80
C GLY A 272 -3.48 -24.59 9.16
N ALA A 273 -4.03 -23.59 9.85
CA ALA A 273 -5.45 -23.51 10.20
C ALA A 273 -6.39 -23.48 8.98
N CYS A 274 -5.88 -23.17 7.79
CA CYS A 274 -6.66 -23.15 6.55
C CYS A 274 -6.69 -24.50 5.82
N SER A 275 -6.03 -25.55 6.33
CA SER A 275 -5.89 -26.85 5.66
C SER A 275 -7.20 -27.55 5.30
N SER A 276 -8.27 -27.34 6.06
CA SER A 276 -9.61 -27.89 5.80
C SER A 276 -10.54 -26.90 5.08
N CYS A 277 -10.07 -25.69 4.76
CA CYS A 277 -10.88 -24.66 4.10
C CYS A 277 -10.98 -24.94 2.60
N GLY A 278 -12.20 -25.04 2.07
CA GLY A 278 -12.47 -25.27 0.64
C GLY A 278 -11.99 -24.13 -0.29
N HIS A 279 -11.57 -22.99 0.26
CA HIS A 279 -11.10 -21.82 -0.49
C HIS A 279 -9.58 -21.61 -0.41
N TYR A 280 -8.83 -22.52 0.23
CA TYR A 280 -7.39 -22.34 0.45
C TYR A 280 -6.61 -22.18 -0.84
N ASP A 281 -6.96 -22.89 -1.91
CA ASP A 281 -6.26 -22.77 -3.20
C ASP A 281 -6.43 -21.40 -3.86
N SER A 282 -7.51 -20.68 -3.54
CA SER A 282 -7.79 -19.35 -4.07
C SER A 282 -7.07 -18.24 -3.30
N CYS A 283 -7.00 -18.32 -1.97
CA CYS A 283 -6.45 -17.25 -1.12
C CYS A 283 -5.07 -17.54 -0.51
N ARG A 284 -4.65 -18.81 -0.48
CA ARG A 284 -3.42 -19.32 0.15
C ARG A 284 -3.22 -18.87 1.60
N GLY A 285 -4.32 -18.63 2.32
CA GLY A 285 -4.30 -18.17 3.71
C GLY A 285 -3.97 -16.68 3.88
N GLY A 286 -3.89 -15.89 2.81
CA GLY A 286 -3.79 -14.43 2.85
C GLY A 286 -2.40 -13.86 3.16
N CYS A 287 -2.36 -12.65 3.70
CA CYS A 287 -1.16 -11.84 3.83
C CYS A 287 -0.36 -12.13 5.12
N MET A 288 0.87 -12.63 4.96
CA MET A 288 1.81 -12.86 6.07
C MET A 288 2.03 -11.63 6.95
N ALA A 289 2.28 -10.47 6.35
CA ALA A 289 2.53 -9.24 7.09
C ALA A 289 1.30 -8.81 7.91
N ALA A 290 0.10 -8.98 7.35
CA ALA A 290 -1.13 -8.66 8.05
C ALA A 290 -1.33 -9.53 9.30
N LYS A 291 -1.11 -10.85 9.18
CA LYS A 291 -1.16 -11.77 10.32
C LYS A 291 -0.16 -11.37 11.41
N PHE A 292 1.10 -11.18 11.01
CA PHE A 292 2.17 -10.91 11.95
C PHE A 292 1.89 -9.67 12.80
N PHE A 293 1.57 -8.53 12.18
CA PHE A 293 1.37 -7.28 12.91
C PHE A 293 0.01 -7.17 13.63
N THR A 294 -0.96 -8.02 13.31
CA THR A 294 -2.18 -8.16 14.12
C THR A 294 -2.01 -9.11 15.30
N GLY A 295 -0.83 -9.73 15.45
CA GLY A 295 -0.54 -10.71 16.50
C GLY A 295 -1.15 -12.09 16.23
N LEU A 296 -1.55 -12.36 14.99
CA LEU A 296 -2.05 -13.68 14.60
C LEU A 296 -0.89 -14.64 14.28
N PRO A 297 -1.03 -15.95 14.58
CA PRO A 297 -0.07 -16.96 14.16
C PRO A 297 0.12 -16.95 12.63
N MET A 298 1.35 -17.26 12.20
CA MET A 298 1.70 -17.27 10.78
C MET A 298 0.92 -18.32 9.96
N ASP A 299 0.63 -19.43 10.61
CA ASP A 299 -0.19 -20.55 10.12
C ASP A 299 -1.70 -20.36 10.42
N GLY A 300 -2.09 -19.23 11.02
CA GLY A 300 -3.48 -18.82 11.24
C GLY A 300 -4.15 -18.23 9.99
N PRO A 301 -5.43 -17.85 10.08
CA PRO A 301 -6.15 -17.17 8.99
C PRO A 301 -5.64 -15.73 8.78
N ASP A 302 -5.92 -15.14 7.62
CA ASP A 302 -5.78 -13.69 7.43
C ASP A 302 -6.70 -12.95 8.42
N PRO A 303 -6.27 -11.82 9.02
CA PRO A 303 -7.13 -11.02 9.88
C PRO A 303 -8.42 -10.55 9.20
N GLU A 304 -8.39 -10.34 7.88
CA GLU A 304 -9.56 -9.94 7.07
C GLU A 304 -10.13 -11.14 6.30
N CYS A 305 -9.97 -12.37 6.80
CA CYS A 305 -10.50 -13.57 6.16
C CYS A 305 -12.01 -13.46 5.92
N VAL A 306 -12.42 -13.46 4.65
CA VAL A 306 -13.80 -13.30 4.19
C VAL A 306 -14.74 -14.45 4.57
N GLN A 307 -14.20 -15.58 5.02
CA GLN A 307 -14.96 -16.71 5.57
C GLN A 307 -15.23 -16.53 7.08
N GLY A 308 -14.85 -15.40 7.67
CA GLY A 308 -15.11 -15.08 9.07
C GLY A 308 -14.12 -15.69 10.07
N TYR A 309 -13.18 -16.54 9.65
CA TYR A 309 -12.23 -17.19 10.55
C TYR A 309 -11.21 -16.23 11.21
N GLY A 310 -11.01 -15.04 10.64
CA GLY A 310 -10.11 -14.02 11.19
C GLY A 310 -10.68 -13.34 12.44
N GLU A 311 -11.99 -13.07 12.49
CA GLU A 311 -12.66 -12.35 13.57
C GLU A 311 -12.62 -13.03 14.95
N PRO A 312 -12.81 -14.36 15.11
CA PRO A 312 -12.63 -14.98 16.42
C PRO A 312 -11.17 -14.96 16.87
N ALA A 313 -10.20 -15.05 15.94
CA ALA A 313 -8.78 -14.92 16.26
C ALA A 313 -8.41 -13.46 16.63
N LEU A 314 -9.06 -12.50 15.94
CA LEU A 314 -9.47 -11.14 16.33
C LEU A 314 -9.69 -10.84 17.81
N ALA A 315 -10.45 -11.71 18.47
CA ALA A 315 -10.99 -11.42 19.80
C ALA A 315 -10.09 -11.93 20.94
N LEU A 316 -9.09 -12.76 20.63
CA LEU A 316 -8.18 -13.32 21.62
C LEU A 316 -7.14 -12.28 22.06
N ASP A 317 -6.61 -12.49 23.27
CA ASP A 317 -5.45 -11.74 23.76
C ASP A 317 -4.20 -12.11 22.95
N ARG A 318 -3.45 -11.10 22.50
CA ARG A 318 -2.33 -11.27 21.58
C ARG A 318 -1.30 -10.16 21.74
N ASP A 319 -0.05 -10.53 21.56
CA ASP A 319 1.03 -9.58 21.38
C ASP A 319 1.05 -9.08 19.93
N LYS A 320 0.87 -7.76 19.75
CA LYS A 320 1.02 -7.09 18.44
C LYS A 320 2.47 -6.62 18.28
N PRO A 321 3.27 -7.24 17.39
CA PRO A 321 4.63 -6.77 17.10
C PRO A 321 4.61 -5.33 16.59
N LYS A 322 5.68 -4.57 16.87
CA LYS A 322 5.86 -3.22 16.34
C LYS A 322 6.93 -3.23 15.25
N SER A 323 6.76 -2.38 14.25
CA SER A 323 7.80 -2.15 13.24
C SER A 323 9.12 -1.72 13.90
N HIS A 324 10.24 -2.26 13.44
CA HIS A 324 11.57 -1.93 13.98
C HIS A 324 11.97 -0.48 13.65
N LEU A 325 11.55 0.01 12.48
CA LEU A 325 11.58 1.43 12.18
C LEU A 325 10.37 2.06 12.87
N ASP A 326 10.55 2.66 14.04
CA ASP A 326 9.61 3.62 14.62
C ASP A 326 10.32 4.97 14.81
N HIS A 327 10.28 5.80 13.76
CA HIS A 327 10.69 7.20 13.86
C HIS A 327 9.47 8.13 14.05
N SER A 328 8.31 7.58 14.42
CA SER A 328 7.15 8.39 14.73
C SER A 328 7.37 9.14 16.04
N ARG A 329 6.70 10.29 16.17
CA ARG A 329 6.93 11.31 17.20
C ARG A 329 7.04 10.70 18.60
N SER A 330 8.04 11.14 19.38
CA SER A 330 8.19 10.86 20.82
C SER A 330 7.10 11.48 21.71
N GLY A 331 5.90 11.73 21.17
CA GLY A 331 4.76 12.27 21.88
C GLY A 331 3.52 11.44 21.57
N GLY A 332 3.05 10.69 22.56
CA GLY A 332 1.83 9.91 22.46
C GLY A 332 0.66 10.76 21.93
N ARG A 333 -0.13 10.20 21.01
CA ARG A 333 -1.42 10.76 20.61
C ARG A 333 -2.27 10.94 21.87
N LYS A 334 -2.54 12.19 22.24
CA LYS A 334 -3.53 12.51 23.28
C LYS A 334 -4.94 12.30 22.68
N GLY A 335 -5.44 11.08 22.83
CA GLY A 335 -6.85 10.72 22.68
C GLY A 335 -7.35 10.56 21.23
N PRO A 336 -8.52 9.90 21.06
CA PRO A 336 -9.21 9.83 19.78
C PRO A 336 -9.61 11.24 19.34
N VAL A 337 -9.44 11.52 18.04
CA VAL A 337 -9.96 12.75 17.42
C VAL A 337 -11.49 12.62 17.45
N PRO A 338 -12.22 13.46 18.21
CA PRO A 338 -13.67 13.38 18.22
C PRO A 338 -14.19 13.81 16.85
N LEU A 339 -14.80 12.88 16.11
CA LEU A 339 -15.66 13.23 15.00
C LEU A 339 -16.82 14.04 15.55
N LYS A 340 -16.84 15.35 15.27
CA LYS A 340 -18.11 16.09 15.32
C LYS A 340 -18.95 15.59 14.16
N LEU A 341 -19.77 14.58 14.41
CA LEU A 341 -20.94 14.33 13.59
C LEU A 341 -21.74 15.63 13.58
N LEU A 342 -21.71 16.35 12.46
CA LEU A 342 -22.67 17.41 12.21
C LEU A 342 -24.02 16.71 12.04
N ALA A 343 -24.71 16.49 13.16
CA ALA A 343 -26.13 16.23 13.13
C ALA A 343 -26.75 17.45 12.43
N MET A 344 -27.29 17.25 11.23
CA MET A 344 -28.16 18.25 10.62
C MET A 344 -29.24 18.56 11.66
N PRO A 345 -29.47 19.84 12.02
CA PRO A 345 -30.55 20.17 12.92
C PRO A 345 -31.84 19.63 12.28
N ALA A 346 -32.59 18.84 13.04
CA ALA A 346 -33.90 18.37 12.62
C ALA A 346 -34.69 19.58 12.13
N LYS A 347 -34.97 19.61 10.82
CA LYS A 347 -35.88 20.61 10.24
C LYS A 347 -37.17 20.48 11.03
N ALA A 348 -37.54 21.54 11.75
CA ALA A 348 -38.82 21.63 12.41
C ALA A 348 -39.92 21.34 11.36
N PRO A 349 -40.90 20.48 11.67
CA PRO A 349 -41.96 20.17 10.72
C PRO A 349 -42.74 21.44 10.38
N GLN A 350 -42.60 21.89 9.14
CA GLN A 350 -43.46 22.92 8.56
C GLN A 350 -44.81 22.29 8.25
N LYS A 351 -45.63 22.11 9.29
CA LYS A 351 -47.11 22.08 9.33
C LYS A 351 -47.60 21.10 10.38
N PHE A 352 -48.38 21.65 11.32
CA PHE A 352 -49.29 20.91 12.17
C PHE A 352 -50.53 20.52 11.36
N CYS A 353 -51.06 19.32 11.66
CA CYS A 353 -52.38 18.80 11.29
C CYS A 353 -52.55 18.30 9.85
N ASN A 354 -52.64 16.98 9.67
CA ASN A 354 -53.92 16.27 9.90
C ASN A 354 -53.64 14.80 10.23
N GLU A 355 -54.36 14.31 11.24
CA GLU A 355 -54.36 12.93 11.68
C GLU A 355 -55.10 12.01 10.68
N SER A 356 -54.65 10.75 10.68
CA SER A 356 -55.45 9.50 10.59
C SER A 356 -56.13 9.11 9.26
N PRO A 357 -56.61 7.85 9.11
CA PRO A 357 -56.19 6.58 9.74
C PRO A 357 -56.18 5.39 8.73
N VAL A 358 -55.16 4.53 8.74
CA VAL A 358 -55.27 3.04 8.81
C VAL A 358 -53.92 2.50 9.28
#